data_AF-A0A528MZE4-F1
#
_entry.id   AF-A0A528MZE4-F1
#
_cell.length_a   1.000
_cell.length_b   1.000
_cell.length_c   1.000
_cell.angle_alpha   90.00
_cell.angle_beta   90.00
_cell.angle_gamma   90.00
#
_symmetry.space_group_name_H-M   'P 1'
#
loop_
_entity.id
_entity.type
_entity.pdbx_description
1 polymer ?
#
loop_
_entity_poly.entity_id
_entity_poly.type
_entity_poly.pdbx_seq_one_letter_code
_entity_poly.pdbx_strand_id
1 'polypeptide(L)' 'RTRVFVNDQPSSVTLMRDVGHALVEIHGQHDERALVDPGAHRELLDSFGGHLGAVRATGEAWRFWRACEQE' A
#
# COMPACT_ATOMS: atom_id res chain seq x y z
N ARG A 1 11.48 17.28 -19.15
CA ARG A 1 10.67 16.03 -19.24
C ARG A 1 11.64 14.87 -19.05
N THR A 2 11.70 14.28 -17.86
CA THR A 2 12.69 13.24 -17.53
C THR A 2 12.26 11.91 -18.15
N ARG A 3 13.19 11.19 -18.79
CA ARG A 3 12.97 9.84 -19.30
C ARG A 3 13.29 8.84 -18.19
N VAL A 4 12.49 7.78 -18.08
CA VAL A 4 12.66 6.72 -17.08
C VAL A 4 12.86 5.40 -17.82
N PHE A 5 13.72 4.54 -17.26
CA PHE A 5 14.04 3.25 -17.85
C PHE A 5 13.99 2.17 -16.76
N VAL A 6 13.55 0.98 -17.14
CA VAL A 6 13.63 -0.25 -16.35
C VAL A 6 14.27 -1.29 -17.25
N ASN A 7 15.42 -1.88 -16.84
CA ASN A 7 16.18 -2.84 -17.66
C ASN A 7 16.42 -2.33 -19.10
N ASP A 8 16.95 -1.12 -19.23
CA ASP A 8 17.23 -0.43 -20.52
C ASP A 8 16.01 -0.16 -21.41
N GLN A 9 14.80 -0.45 -20.95
CA GLN A 9 13.56 -0.18 -21.68
C GLN A 9 12.87 1.07 -21.15
N PRO A 10 12.37 1.97 -22.03
CA PRO A 10 11.58 3.12 -21.62
C PRO A 10 10.37 2.69 -20.79
N SER A 11 10.15 3.38 -19.66
CA SER A 11 9.09 3.05 -18.72
C SER A 11 8.36 4.29 -18.23
N SER A 12 7.20 4.08 -17.60
CA SER A 12 6.45 5.15 -16.94
C SER A 12 7.06 5.49 -15.58
N VAL A 13 6.86 6.74 -15.14
CA VAL A 13 7.27 7.17 -13.79
C VAL A 13 6.55 6.35 -12.71
N THR A 14 5.29 5.97 -12.96
CA THR A 14 4.48 5.15 -12.05
C THR A 14 5.10 3.77 -11.86
N LEU A 15 5.41 3.07 -12.96
CA LEU A 15 5.98 1.73 -12.87
C LEU A 15 7.35 1.74 -12.18
N MET A 16 8.20 2.73 -12.49
CA MET A 16 9.48 2.90 -11.80
C MET A 16 9.31 3.14 -10.30
N ARG A 17 8.28 3.89 -9.89
CA ARG A 17 7.96 4.14 -8.47
C ARG A 17 7.53 2.85 -7.78
N ASP A 18 6.62 2.09 -8.39
CA ASP A 18 6.11 0.84 -7.81
C ASP A 18 7.23 -0.19 -7.61
N VAL A 19 8.11 -0.33 -8.62
CA VAL A 19 9.32 -1.16 -8.53
C VAL A 19 10.27 -0.65 -7.44
N GLY A 20 10.45 0.67 -7.35
CA GLY A 20 11.26 1.30 -6.30
C GLY A 20 10.78 0.94 -4.89
N HIS A 21 9.48 1.03 -4.62
CA HIS A 21 8.89 0.66 -3.33
C HIS A 21 9.07 -0.80 -2.96
N ALA A 22 9.09 -1.72 -3.94
CA ALA A 22 9.28 -3.14 -3.69
C ALA A 22 10.76 -3.54 -3.46
N LEU A 23 11.71 -2.76 -3.99
CA LEU A 23 13.13 -3.14 -4.00
C LEU A 23 13.99 -2.33 -3.03
N VAL A 24 13.66 -1.07 -2.77
CA VAL A 24 14.49 -0.16 -1.99
C VAL A 24 13.63 0.70 -1.09
N GLU A 25 13.86 0.62 0.21
CA GLU A 25 13.31 1.55 1.18
C GLU A 25 14.31 2.69 1.43
N ILE A 26 14.09 3.83 0.78
CA ILE A 26 14.95 5.01 0.93
C ILE A 26 14.53 5.76 2.19
N HIS A 27 15.37 5.68 3.22
CA HIS A 27 15.24 6.48 4.44
C HIS A 27 16.01 7.81 4.26
N GLY A 28 15.33 8.94 4.27
CA GLY A 28 15.92 10.28 4.05
C GLY A 28 15.14 11.42 4.70
N GLN A 29 15.55 12.68 4.53
CA GLN A 29 14.89 13.85 5.17
C GLN A 29 13.46 14.17 4.68
N HIS A 30 12.83 13.21 3.98
CA HIS A 30 11.41 13.19 3.63
C HIS A 30 10.66 11.99 4.26
N ASP A 31 11.27 11.32 5.25
CA ASP A 31 10.71 10.21 6.06
C ASP A 31 9.47 10.59 6.86
N GLU A 32 9.07 11.86 6.85
CA GLU A 32 7.76 12.27 7.37
C GLU A 32 6.60 11.60 6.65
N ARG A 33 6.79 10.98 5.47
CA ARG A 33 5.70 10.22 4.82
C ARG A 33 5.54 8.78 5.28
N ALA A 34 6.57 8.14 5.83
CA ALA A 34 6.43 6.82 6.46
C ALA A 34 5.73 6.92 7.82
N LEU A 35 5.92 8.05 8.52
CA LEU A 35 5.17 8.41 9.74
C LEU A 35 3.74 8.94 9.47
N VAL A 36 3.30 9.00 8.21
CA VAL A 36 2.02 9.62 7.82
C VAL A 36 1.17 8.69 6.94
N ASP A 37 1.44 7.38 6.90
CA ASP A 37 0.47 6.41 6.37
C ASP A 37 -0.47 5.92 7.48
N PRO A 38 -1.73 6.41 7.54
CA PRO A 38 -2.69 5.93 8.53
C PRO A 38 -3.02 4.45 8.35
N GLY A 39 -2.83 3.91 7.14
CA GLY A 39 -3.00 2.49 6.83
C GLY A 39 -2.01 1.63 7.61
N ALA A 40 -0.71 1.92 7.47
CA ALA A 40 0.36 1.25 8.21
C ALA A 40 0.19 1.38 9.73
N HIS A 41 -0.20 2.56 10.23
CA HIS A 41 -0.46 2.75 11.66
C HIS A 41 -1.61 1.88 12.17
N ARG A 42 -2.70 1.81 11.41
CA ARG A 42 -3.86 0.98 11.79
C ARG A 42 -3.50 -0.50 11.79
N GLU A 43 -2.74 -0.97 10.80
CA GLU A 43 -2.31 -2.37 10.75
C GLU A 43 -1.46 -2.75 11.97
N LEU A 44 -0.54 -1.88 12.38
CA LEU A 44 0.26 -2.07 13.58
C LEU A 44 -0.61 -2.12 14.85
N LEU A 45 -1.58 -1.21 14.99
CA LEU A 45 -2.51 -1.19 16.11
C LEU A 45 -3.42 -2.42 16.15
N ASP A 46 -3.96 -2.85 15.00
CA ASP A 46 -4.84 -4.02 14.92
C ASP A 46 -4.08 -5.31 15.24
N SER A 47 -2.83 -5.42 14.80
CA SER A 47 -1.94 -6.53 15.16
C SER A 47 -1.65 -6.53 16.67
N PHE A 48 -1.24 -5.39 17.22
CA PHE A 48 -0.92 -5.26 18.64
C PHE A 48 -2.14 -5.52 19.54
N GLY A 49 -3.32 -5.03 19.15
CA GLY A 49 -4.58 -5.23 19.88
C GLY A 49 -5.21 -6.62 19.70
N GLY A 50 -4.62 -7.49 18.87
CA GLY A 50 -5.20 -8.80 18.56
C GLY A 50 -6.50 -8.74 17.77
N HIS A 51 -6.73 -7.66 17.02
CA HIS A 51 -7.95 -7.39 16.26
C HIS A 51 -7.99 -8.03 14.87
N LEU A 52 -6.94 -8.76 14.46
CA LEU A 52 -6.83 -9.35 13.11
C LEU A 52 -8.04 -10.21 12.71
N GLY A 53 -8.67 -10.90 13.65
CA GLY A 53 -9.91 -11.66 13.39
C GLY A 53 -11.08 -10.75 13.00
N ALA A 54 -11.28 -9.63 13.70
CA ALA A 54 -12.32 -8.65 13.41
C ALA A 54 -12.05 -7.91 12.09
N VAL A 55 -10.79 -7.59 11.81
CA VAL A 55 -10.35 -7.01 10.52
C VAL A 55 -10.73 -7.94 9.37
N ARG A 56 -10.42 -9.24 9.48
CA ARG A 56 -10.76 -10.23 8.45
C ARG A 56 -12.27 -10.33 8.22
N ALA A 57 -13.04 -10.48 9.29
CA ALA A 57 -14.50 -10.60 9.22
C ALA A 57 -15.14 -9.35 8.58
N THR A 58 -14.65 -8.16 8.94
CA THR A 58 -15.13 -6.89 8.36
C THR A 58 -14.82 -6.81 6.86
N GLY A 59 -13.60 -7.21 6.46
CA GLY A 59 -13.21 -7.24 5.05
C GLY A 59 -14.02 -8.24 4.22
N GLU A 60 -14.37 -9.40 4.79
CA GLU A 60 -15.25 -10.39 4.16
C GLU A 60 -16.67 -9.85 3.98
N ALA A 61 -17.26 -9.26 5.03
CA ALA A 61 -18.60 -8.68 4.98
C ALA A 61 -18.70 -7.54 3.95
N TRP A 62 -17.68 -6.67 3.88
CA TRP A 62 -17.63 -5.60 2.89
C TRP A 62 -17.59 -6.13 1.45
N ARG A 63 -16.75 -7.14 1.17
CA ARG A 63 -16.68 -7.76 -0.16
C ARG A 63 -18.00 -8.40 -0.56
N PHE A 64 -18.65 -9.09 0.38
CA PHE A 64 -19.96 -9.71 0.14
C PHE A 64 -21.01 -8.66 -0.21
N TRP A 65 -21.13 -7.60 0.61
CA TRP A 65 -22.07 -6.51 0.35
C TRP A 65 -21.83 -5.86 -1.02
N ARG A 66 -20.58 -5.53 -1.35
CA ARG A 66 -20.19 -4.94 -2.64
C ARG A 66 -20.46 -5.83 -3.84
N ALA A 67 -20.47 -7.16 -3.66
CA ALA A 67 -20.82 -8.09 -4.72
C ALA A 67 -22.33 -8.07 -4.97
N CYS A 68 -23.14 -8.12 -3.91
CA CYS A 68 -24.61 -8.04 -4.02
C CYS A 68 -25.10 -6.67 -4.51
N GLU A 69 -24.37 -5.58 -4.25
CA GLU A 69 -24.72 -4.23 -4.75
C GLU A 69 -24.48 -4.08 -6.26
N GLN A 70 -23.61 -4.92 -6.85
CA GLN A 70 -23.26 -4.86 -8.27
C GLN A 70 -24.06 -5.82 -9.17
N GLU A 71 -24.95 -6.63 -8.58
CA GLU A 71 -25.97 -7.44 -9.26
C GLU A 71 -27.31 -6.70 -9.35
#